data_AF-A0A936SID3-F1
#
_entry.id   AF-A0A936SID3-F1
#
_cell.length_a   1.000
_cell.length_b   1.000
_cell.length_c   1.000
_cell.angle_alpha   90.00
_cell.angle_beta   90.00
_cell.angle_gamma   90.00
#
_symmetry.space_group_name_H-M   'P 1'
#
loop_
_entity.id
_entity.type
_entity.pdbx_description
1 polymer ?
#
loop_
_entity_poly.entity_id
_entity_poly.type
_entity_poly.pdbx_seq_one_letter_code
_entity_poly.pdbx_strand_id
1 'polypeptide(L)'
;MPTQEEIQNQLSLLETHRRTLAVYLRQRAQMSVLAPPGVAHGIDEARKQIGRTKDALRQWGAAVDDHPDDTESAPDHASVASRPRKQLNPQILVALIAAAATIIAALIGLMKLNGTDSSSSERSFQYQVRVQDKDTSNNLPNAKVTIEMADIAPLDTFTDNNGYTRMMIDSHRVGRPARIIVETKGYQRYEQAIDLTPGALPDVIKLEAIP
;
A
#
# COMPACT_ATOMS: atom_id res chain seq x y z
N MET A 1 -32.28 -16.71 -1.40
CA MET A 1 -31.44 -17.92 -1.31
C MET A 1 -30.68 -18.02 -2.62
N PRO A 2 -29.38 -18.35 -2.60
CA PRO A 2 -28.64 -18.61 -3.83
C PRO A 2 -29.17 -19.86 -4.53
N THR A 3 -28.95 -19.92 -5.82
CA THR A 3 -29.19 -21.10 -6.65
C THR A 3 -28.07 -22.13 -6.47
N GLN A 4 -28.35 -23.38 -6.83
CA GLN A 4 -27.33 -24.44 -6.80
C GLN A 4 -26.14 -24.13 -7.72
N GLU A 5 -26.39 -23.47 -8.85
CA GLU A 5 -25.34 -23.04 -9.79
C GLU A 5 -24.41 -22.00 -9.15
N GLU A 6 -24.95 -21.00 -8.45
CA GLU A 6 -24.15 -20.00 -7.73
C GLU A 6 -23.29 -20.61 -6.62
N ILE A 7 -23.84 -21.60 -5.89
CA ILE A 7 -23.08 -22.35 -4.88
C ILE A 7 -21.91 -23.09 -5.55
N GLN A 8 -22.16 -23.79 -6.67
CA GLN A 8 -21.10 -24.51 -7.40
C GLN A 8 -20.04 -23.57 -7.97
N ASN A 9 -20.44 -22.40 -8.46
CA ASN A 9 -19.51 -21.37 -8.94
C ASN A 9 -18.60 -20.87 -7.81
N GLN A 10 -19.15 -20.61 -6.62
CA GLN A 10 -18.34 -20.20 -5.46
C GLN A 10 -17.42 -21.31 -4.97
N LEU A 11 -17.85 -22.58 -4.99
CA LEU A 11 -17.00 -23.72 -4.65
C LEU A 11 -15.83 -23.86 -5.65
N SER A 12 -16.10 -23.69 -6.94
CA SER A 12 -15.06 -23.68 -7.99
C SER A 12 -14.06 -22.53 -7.79
N LEU A 13 -14.55 -21.34 -7.41
CA LEU A 13 -13.71 -20.19 -7.11
C LEU A 13 -12.83 -20.44 -5.87
N LEU A 14 -13.40 -21.01 -4.81
CA LEU A 14 -12.68 -21.40 -3.59
C LEU A 14 -11.53 -22.36 -3.90
N GLU A 15 -11.81 -23.40 -4.68
CA GLU A 15 -10.82 -24.38 -5.13
C GLU A 15 -9.70 -23.74 -5.97
N THR A 16 -10.06 -22.77 -6.82
CA THR A 16 -9.08 -22.00 -7.60
C THR A 16 -8.16 -21.18 -6.70
N HIS A 17 -8.69 -20.48 -5.70
CA HIS A 17 -7.88 -19.74 -4.74
C HIS A 17 -6.97 -20.65 -3.90
N ARG A 18 -7.45 -21.83 -3.50
CA ARG A 18 -6.63 -22.84 -2.78
C ARG A 18 -5.45 -23.32 -3.62
N ARG A 19 -5.66 -23.61 -4.91
CA ARG A 19 -4.55 -23.98 -5.81
C ARG A 19 -3.51 -22.86 -5.95
N THR A 20 -3.97 -21.62 -6.09
CA THR A 20 -3.09 -20.44 -6.14
C THR A 20 -2.29 -20.28 -4.85
N LEU A 21 -2.94 -20.40 -3.69
CA LEU A 21 -2.28 -20.37 -2.39
C LEU A 21 -1.21 -21.47 -2.28
N ALA A 22 -1.51 -22.70 -2.68
CA ALA A 22 -0.57 -23.81 -2.67
C ALA A 22 0.66 -23.57 -3.58
N VAL A 23 0.52 -22.82 -4.68
CA VAL A 23 1.65 -22.41 -5.52
C VAL A 23 2.53 -21.40 -4.76
N TYR A 24 1.94 -20.36 -4.17
CA TYR A 24 2.71 -19.37 -3.42
C TYR A 24 3.40 -19.95 -2.19
N LEU A 25 2.74 -20.87 -1.46
CA LEU A 25 3.34 -21.55 -0.31
C LEU A 25 4.54 -22.41 -0.74
N ARG A 26 4.46 -23.11 -1.88
CA ARG A 26 5.60 -23.84 -2.46
C ARG A 26 6.75 -22.90 -2.85
N GLN A 27 6.45 -21.77 -3.48
CA GLN A 27 7.47 -20.77 -3.84
C GLN A 27 8.16 -20.21 -2.58
N ARG A 28 7.38 -19.88 -1.55
CA ARG A 28 7.91 -19.43 -0.25
C ARG A 28 8.80 -20.49 0.39
N ALA A 29 8.41 -21.77 0.34
CA ALA A 29 9.22 -22.87 0.86
C ALA A 29 10.56 -23.03 0.11
N GLN A 30 10.59 -22.77 -1.21
CA GLN A 30 11.82 -22.82 -2.01
C GLN A 30 12.76 -21.63 -1.75
N MET A 31 12.22 -20.46 -1.43
CA MET A 31 12.98 -19.21 -1.24
C MET A 31 13.37 -18.94 0.23
N SER A 32 12.86 -19.73 1.17
CA SER A 32 13.12 -19.61 2.61
C SER A 32 12.80 -18.20 3.15
N VAL A 33 13.58 -17.69 4.12
CA VAL A 33 13.38 -16.41 4.84
C VAL A 33 13.43 -15.18 3.90
N LEU A 34 13.96 -15.31 2.69
CA LEU A 34 14.09 -14.24 1.71
C LEU A 34 12.98 -14.24 0.64
N ALA A 35 11.79 -14.72 0.99
CA ALA A 35 10.65 -14.71 0.07
C ALA A 35 10.38 -13.27 -0.44
N PRO A 36 10.31 -13.05 -1.76
CA PRO A 36 10.03 -11.73 -2.32
C PRO A 36 8.69 -11.18 -1.79
N PRO A 37 8.57 -9.86 -1.62
CA PRO A 37 7.36 -9.23 -1.09
C PRO A 37 6.10 -9.56 -1.92
N GLY A 38 6.25 -9.81 -3.23
CA GLY A 38 5.15 -10.25 -4.09
C GLY A 38 4.57 -11.62 -3.71
N VAL A 39 5.40 -12.56 -3.23
CA VAL A 39 4.95 -13.88 -2.77
C VAL A 39 4.22 -13.75 -1.44
N ALA A 40 4.75 -12.95 -0.51
CA ALA A 40 4.08 -12.69 0.77
C ALA A 40 2.70 -12.05 0.56
N HIS A 41 2.63 -11.00 -0.27
CA HIS A 41 1.37 -10.34 -0.60
C HIS A 41 0.39 -11.27 -1.32
N GLY A 42 0.88 -12.14 -2.22
CA GLY A 42 0.07 -13.13 -2.91
C GLY A 42 -0.55 -14.17 -1.96
N ILE A 43 0.18 -14.60 -0.93
CA ILE A 43 -0.34 -15.50 0.12
C ILE A 43 -1.46 -14.82 0.91
N ASP A 44 -1.23 -13.59 1.36
CA ASP A 44 -2.20 -12.84 2.18
C ASP A 44 -3.48 -12.58 1.41
N GLU A 45 -3.36 -12.17 0.13
CA GLU A 45 -4.52 -11.92 -0.71
C GLU A 45 -5.30 -13.22 -1.00
N ALA A 46 -4.61 -14.31 -1.34
CA ALA A 46 -5.28 -15.60 -1.57
C ALA A 46 -6.04 -16.07 -0.33
N ARG A 47 -5.46 -15.96 0.86
CA ARG A 47 -6.13 -16.29 2.14
C ARG A 47 -7.34 -15.40 2.41
N LYS A 48 -7.24 -14.08 2.17
CA LYS A 48 -8.38 -13.16 2.31
C LYS A 48 -9.53 -13.53 1.39
N GLN A 49 -9.25 -13.88 0.14
CA GLN A 49 -10.28 -14.29 -0.82
C GLN A 49 -10.91 -15.63 -0.42
N ILE A 50 -10.11 -16.61 0.01
CA ILE A 50 -10.61 -17.88 0.58
C ILE A 50 -11.55 -17.61 1.76
N GLY A 51 -11.15 -16.74 2.70
CA GLY A 51 -12.00 -16.37 3.85
C GLY A 51 -13.34 -15.78 3.41
N ARG A 52 -13.31 -14.78 2.51
CA ARG A 52 -14.53 -14.14 1.96
C ARG A 52 -15.46 -15.14 1.27
N THR A 53 -14.92 -16.01 0.42
CA THR A 53 -15.73 -17.02 -0.29
C THR A 53 -16.32 -18.04 0.68
N LYS A 54 -15.58 -18.48 1.71
CA LYS A 54 -16.09 -19.39 2.74
C LYS A 54 -17.19 -18.76 3.58
N ASP A 55 -17.04 -17.49 3.94
CA ASP A 55 -18.07 -16.76 4.68
C ASP A 55 -19.36 -16.62 3.87
N ALA A 56 -19.26 -16.30 2.58
CA ALA A 56 -20.41 -16.24 1.68
C ALA A 56 -21.12 -17.61 1.58
N LEU A 57 -20.36 -18.68 1.35
CA LEU A 57 -20.89 -20.04 1.29
C LEU A 57 -21.56 -20.48 2.61
N ARG A 58 -20.98 -20.15 3.76
CA ARG A 58 -21.57 -20.43 5.08
C ARG A 58 -22.83 -19.62 5.33
N GLN A 59 -22.86 -18.34 4.94
CA GLN A 59 -24.06 -17.50 5.02
C GLN A 59 -25.21 -18.09 4.19
N TRP A 60 -24.88 -18.79 3.12
CA TRP A 60 -25.83 -19.50 2.27
C TRP A 60 -26.23 -20.89 2.80
N GLY A 61 -25.64 -21.35 3.90
CA GLY A 61 -25.88 -22.66 4.50
C GLY A 61 -25.17 -23.81 3.79
N ALA A 62 -24.22 -23.53 2.89
CA ALA A 62 -23.40 -24.56 2.27
C ALA A 62 -22.33 -25.04 3.25
N ALA A 63 -22.13 -26.36 3.33
CA ALA A 63 -21.05 -26.95 4.11
C ALA A 63 -19.71 -26.73 3.39
N VAL A 64 -18.75 -26.12 4.08
CA VAL A 64 -17.41 -25.86 3.53
C VAL A 64 -16.35 -26.30 4.52
N ASP A 65 -15.41 -27.11 4.04
CA ASP A 65 -14.32 -27.66 4.83
C ASP A 65 -13.23 -26.62 5.15
N ASP A 66 -12.63 -26.71 6.33
CA ASP A 66 -11.55 -25.84 6.79
C ASP A 66 -10.18 -26.50 6.57
N HIS A 67 -9.42 -26.02 5.58
CA HIS A 67 -8.07 -26.52 5.32
C HIS A 67 -7.06 -25.77 6.21
N PRO A 68 -6.04 -26.45 6.79
CA PRO A 68 -5.06 -25.81 7.68
C PRO A 68 -4.33 -24.63 7.03
N ASP A 69 -4.03 -24.72 5.73
CA ASP A 69 -3.33 -23.66 4.99
C ASP A 69 -4.18 -22.40 4.74
N ASP A 70 -5.53 -22.50 4.80
CA ASP A 70 -6.45 -21.39 4.54
C ASP A 70 -6.25 -20.26 5.54
N THR A 71 -5.79 -20.60 6.75
CA THR A 71 -5.46 -19.64 7.79
C THR A 71 -3.96 -19.51 7.91
N GLU A 72 -3.49 -18.32 8.29
CA GLU A 72 -2.12 -18.21 8.76
C GLU A 72 -2.02 -19.05 10.03
N SER A 73 -1.38 -20.22 9.93
CA SER A 73 -0.91 -20.93 11.11
C SER A 73 -0.03 -19.94 11.84
N ALA A 74 -0.57 -19.36 12.91
CA ALA A 74 0.19 -18.48 13.76
C ALA A 74 1.49 -19.22 14.09
N PRO A 75 2.66 -18.60 13.92
CA PRO A 75 3.89 -19.22 14.37
C PRO A 75 3.68 -19.61 15.82
N ASP A 76 4.10 -20.82 16.13
CA ASP A 76 3.94 -21.58 17.37
C ASP A 76 4.51 -20.81 18.57
N HIS A 77 3.89 -19.67 18.91
CA HIS A 77 4.09 -18.94 20.14
C HIS A 77 3.23 -19.64 21.17
N ALA A 78 3.75 -20.80 21.58
CA ALA A 78 3.44 -21.40 22.85
C ALA A 78 3.24 -20.30 23.91
N SER A 79 2.03 -20.27 24.47
CA SER A 79 1.79 -20.03 25.89
C SER A 79 2.66 -18.94 26.52
N VAL A 80 2.38 -17.67 26.21
CA VAL A 80 2.78 -16.57 27.10
C VAL A 80 1.56 -16.17 27.92
N ALA A 81 1.59 -16.65 29.15
CA ALA A 81 0.67 -16.41 30.25
C ALA A 81 -0.06 -15.06 30.23
N SER A 82 -1.37 -15.18 30.41
CA SER A 82 -2.33 -14.16 30.83
C SER A 82 -1.80 -13.29 31.98
N ARG A 83 -1.38 -12.06 31.65
CA ARG A 83 -1.21 -11.00 32.65
C ARG A 83 -2.56 -10.35 32.96
N PRO A 84 -2.88 -10.08 34.25
CA PRO A 84 -4.17 -9.54 34.64
C PRO A 84 -4.30 -8.08 34.18
N ARG A 85 -5.36 -7.81 33.40
CA ARG A 85 -5.79 -6.44 33.06
C ARG A 85 -6.27 -5.74 34.34
N LYS A 86 -5.49 -4.77 34.81
CA LYS A 86 -5.93 -3.83 35.86
C LYS A 86 -7.03 -2.94 35.26
N GLN A 87 -8.27 -3.16 35.68
CA GLN A 87 -9.44 -2.33 35.34
C GLN A 87 -9.19 -0.88 35.77
N LEU A 88 -9.36 0.06 34.83
CA LEU A 88 -9.37 1.49 35.12
C LEU A 88 -10.79 2.04 34.94
N ASN A 89 -11.14 2.87 35.93
CA ASN A 89 -12.46 3.34 36.31
C ASN A 89 -13.09 4.31 35.28
N PRO A 90 -14.39 4.18 34.95
CA PRO A 90 -15.07 4.97 33.90
C PRO A 90 -15.72 6.29 34.37
N GLN A 91 -15.16 7.00 35.37
CA GLN A 91 -15.79 8.20 35.95
C GLN A 91 -15.10 9.55 35.72
N ILE A 92 -14.23 9.68 34.71
CA ILE A 92 -13.71 10.99 34.29
C ILE A 92 -14.10 11.24 32.83
N LEU A 93 -15.41 11.16 32.60
CA LEU A 93 -16.11 11.63 31.41
C LEU A 93 -16.87 12.90 31.84
N VAL A 94 -16.82 13.96 31.03
CA VAL A 94 -17.63 15.20 31.13
C VAL A 94 -17.08 16.32 32.04
N ALA A 95 -16.00 17.00 31.63
CA ALA A 95 -15.69 18.37 32.13
C ALA A 95 -14.76 19.25 31.25
N LEU A 96 -14.39 18.86 30.01
CA LEU A 96 -13.51 19.70 29.16
C LEU A 96 -14.02 19.81 27.71
N ILE A 97 -15.32 20.08 27.58
CA ILE A 97 -15.96 20.47 26.31
C ILE A 97 -16.28 21.96 26.42
N ALA A 98 -15.27 22.84 26.30
CA ALA A 98 -15.46 24.31 26.11
C ALA A 98 -14.18 25.15 25.91
N ALA A 99 -12.97 24.58 25.78
CA ALA A 99 -11.75 25.42 25.63
C ALA A 99 -10.54 24.73 24.94
N ALA A 100 -10.76 23.82 23.97
CA ALA A 100 -9.67 23.10 23.29
C ALA A 100 -9.67 23.27 21.75
N ALA A 101 -10.17 24.40 21.25
CA ALA A 101 -10.16 24.75 19.83
C ALA A 101 -8.91 25.55 19.39
N THR A 102 -7.94 25.81 20.27
CA THR A 102 -6.71 26.55 19.94
C THR A 102 -5.40 25.85 20.33
N ILE A 103 -5.46 24.65 20.92
CA ILE A 103 -4.26 23.85 21.28
C ILE A 103 -4.06 22.65 20.34
N ILE A 104 -4.91 22.48 19.31
CA ILE A 104 -4.75 21.42 18.29
C ILE A 104 -3.70 21.80 17.23
N ALA A 105 -3.25 23.06 17.15
CA ALA A 105 -2.16 23.47 16.26
C ALA A 105 -0.74 23.22 16.84
N ALA A 106 -0.60 22.92 18.14
CA ALA A 106 0.71 22.71 18.78
C ALA A 106 1.04 21.24 19.08
N LEU A 107 0.05 20.33 19.01
CA LEU A 107 0.23 18.89 19.27
C LEU A 107 0.30 18.02 18.02
N ILE A 108 0.13 18.58 16.82
CA ILE A 108 0.46 17.90 15.55
C ILE A 108 2.00 17.85 15.36
N GLY A 109 2.76 18.65 16.12
CA GLY A 109 4.22 18.68 16.10
C GLY A 109 4.95 17.64 16.96
N LEU A 110 4.25 16.83 17.78
CA LEU A 110 4.91 15.97 18.77
C LEU A 110 4.44 14.50 18.79
N MET A 111 4.04 13.97 17.63
CA MET A 111 3.77 12.53 17.45
C MET A 111 4.51 11.93 16.24
N LYS A 112 5.72 12.44 15.96
CA LYS A 112 6.77 11.77 15.14
C LYS A 112 7.88 11.21 16.03
N LEU A 113 7.52 10.40 17.02
CA LEU A 113 8.48 9.61 17.81
C LEU A 113 7.91 8.20 18.00
N ASN A 114 7.95 7.41 16.93
CA ASN A 114 8.07 5.96 16.97
C ASN A 114 8.39 5.48 15.56
N GLY A 115 9.68 5.26 15.36
CA GLY A 115 10.30 4.94 14.08
C GLY A 115 11.79 5.24 14.14
N THR A 116 12.45 4.84 15.22
CA THR A 116 13.88 4.54 15.17
C THR A 116 14.05 3.43 14.15
N ASP A 117 14.47 3.80 12.95
CA ASP A 117 15.44 3.05 12.17
C ASP A 117 16.33 4.07 11.48
N SER A 118 17.34 4.50 12.23
CA SER A 118 18.54 5.15 11.72
C SER A 118 19.34 4.13 10.90
N SER A 119 18.83 3.75 9.72
CA SER A 119 19.55 3.01 8.69
C SER A 119 19.13 3.44 7.27
N SER A 120 18.66 4.67 7.09
CA SER A 120 18.03 5.16 5.85
C SER A 120 19.00 5.80 4.85
N SER A 121 20.32 5.68 5.02
CA SER A 121 21.28 6.36 4.13
C SER A 121 21.76 5.54 2.92
N GLU A 122 21.33 4.29 2.73
CA GLU A 122 21.95 3.45 1.67
C GLU A 122 20.99 2.58 0.83
N ARG A 123 19.68 2.68 1.01
CA ARG A 123 18.74 1.86 0.20
C ARG A 123 18.14 2.70 -0.92
N SER A 124 18.37 2.27 -2.16
CA SER A 124 17.58 2.72 -3.30
C SER A 124 16.11 2.41 -3.06
N PHE A 125 15.22 3.17 -3.71
CA PHE A 125 13.79 2.90 -3.63
C PHE A 125 13.11 3.12 -4.98
N GLN A 126 12.01 2.40 -5.19
CA GLN A 126 11.20 2.58 -6.37
C GLN A 126 10.18 3.68 -6.13
N TYR A 127 10.22 4.72 -6.96
CA TYR A 127 9.22 5.78 -6.98
C TYR A 127 8.23 5.53 -8.13
N GLN A 128 6.94 5.63 -7.84
CA GLN A 128 5.86 5.51 -8.81
C GLN A 128 4.97 6.75 -8.72
N VAL A 129 4.63 7.32 -9.88
CA VAL A 129 3.72 8.47 -9.96
C VAL A 129 2.69 8.25 -11.06
N ARG A 130 1.47 8.70 -10.80
CA ARG A 130 0.39 8.77 -11.79
C ARG A 130 0.21 10.21 -12.27
N VAL A 131 0.09 10.42 -13.57
CA VAL A 131 -0.21 11.73 -14.16
C VAL A 131 -1.64 11.75 -14.67
N GLN A 132 -2.39 12.79 -14.29
CA GLN A 132 -3.80 12.96 -14.62
C GLN A 132 -4.11 14.37 -15.11
N ASP A 133 -5.18 14.49 -15.90
CA ASP A 133 -5.81 15.78 -16.19
C ASP A 133 -6.46 16.33 -14.91
N LYS A 134 -6.29 17.63 -14.65
CA LYS A 134 -6.75 18.29 -13.42
C LYS A 134 -8.27 18.32 -13.28
N ASP A 135 -8.99 18.51 -14.38
CA ASP A 135 -10.44 18.75 -14.40
C ASP A 135 -11.23 17.46 -14.56
N THR A 136 -10.78 16.59 -15.46
CA THR A 136 -11.44 15.33 -15.81
C THR A 136 -10.91 14.14 -15.01
N SER A 137 -9.75 14.26 -14.36
CA SER A 137 -9.04 13.15 -13.71
C SER A 137 -8.71 11.97 -14.63
N ASN A 138 -8.77 12.19 -15.95
CA ASN A 138 -8.36 11.21 -16.94
C ASN A 138 -6.85 10.97 -16.84
N ASN A 139 -6.41 9.72 -17.00
CA ASN A 139 -4.99 9.40 -16.97
C ASN A 139 -4.31 9.94 -18.24
N LEU A 140 -3.12 10.52 -18.09
CA LEU A 140 -2.37 11.11 -19.20
C LEU A 140 -1.25 10.18 -19.64
N PRO A 141 -1.40 9.48 -20.78
CA PRO A 141 -0.34 8.63 -21.31
C PRO A 141 0.75 9.45 -21.98
N ASN A 142 1.95 8.87 -22.11
CA ASN A 142 3.12 9.47 -22.75
C ASN A 142 3.52 10.84 -22.18
N ALA A 143 3.15 11.15 -20.94
CA ALA A 143 3.65 12.31 -20.23
C ALA A 143 5.10 12.05 -19.83
N LYS A 144 5.99 12.98 -20.19
CA LYS A 144 7.38 12.95 -19.77
C LYS A 144 7.46 13.37 -18.31
N VAL A 145 8.05 12.51 -17.48
CA VAL A 145 8.32 12.81 -16.07
C VAL A 145 9.84 12.86 -15.90
N THR A 146 10.33 14.00 -15.43
CA THR A 146 11.75 14.28 -15.25
C THR A 146 12.01 14.61 -13.78
N ILE A 147 13.07 14.02 -13.20
CA ILE A 147 13.63 14.44 -11.92
C ILE A 147 14.99 15.06 -12.15
N GLU A 148 15.11 16.36 -11.87
CA GLU A 148 16.35 17.13 -11.99
C GLU A 148 16.98 17.40 -10.64
N MET A 149 18.31 17.37 -10.60
CA MET A 149 19.14 17.79 -9.47
C MET A 149 20.32 18.60 -10.00
N ALA A 150 20.88 19.48 -9.17
CA ALA A 150 21.92 20.42 -9.59
C ALA A 150 23.17 19.75 -10.20
N ASP A 151 23.59 18.60 -9.66
CA ASP A 151 24.92 18.02 -9.95
C ASP A 151 24.87 16.61 -10.54
N ILE A 152 23.69 16.12 -10.94
CA ILE A 152 23.54 14.78 -11.52
C ILE A 152 22.63 14.85 -12.74
N ALA A 153 22.93 14.04 -13.75
CA ALA A 153 22.07 13.83 -14.90
C ALA A 153 20.60 13.60 -14.49
N PRO A 154 19.64 14.29 -15.16
CA PRO A 154 18.22 14.10 -14.94
C PRO A 154 17.78 12.65 -15.14
N LEU A 155 16.76 12.24 -14.41
CA LEU A 155 16.06 10.98 -14.62
C LEU A 155 14.79 11.24 -15.41
N ASP A 156 14.74 10.72 -16.64
CA ASP A 156 13.60 10.86 -17.53
C ASP A 156 12.87 9.53 -17.71
N THR A 157 11.54 9.58 -17.70
CA THR A 157 10.68 8.44 -18.03
C THR A 157 9.38 8.94 -18.65
N PHE A 158 8.58 8.03 -19.20
CA PHE A 158 7.28 8.34 -19.77
C PHE A 158 6.19 7.55 -19.05
N THR A 159 4.98 8.13 -18.98
CA THR A 159 3.82 7.41 -18.47
C THR A 159 3.29 6.41 -19.49
N ASP A 160 2.79 5.28 -19.00
CA ASP A 160 2.11 4.25 -19.77
C ASP A 160 0.67 4.65 -20.14
N ASN A 161 -0.08 3.75 -20.78
CA ASN A 161 -1.47 3.98 -21.17
C ASN A 161 -2.42 4.25 -19.97
N ASN A 162 -2.00 3.92 -18.74
CA ASN A 162 -2.74 4.16 -17.51
C ASN A 162 -2.26 5.42 -16.77
N GLY A 163 -1.37 6.22 -17.39
CA GLY A 163 -0.80 7.42 -16.81
C GLY A 163 0.25 7.14 -15.73
N TYR A 164 0.75 5.92 -15.62
CA TYR A 164 1.73 5.54 -14.61
C TYR A 164 3.15 5.52 -15.15
N THR A 165 4.10 5.93 -14.32
CA THR A 165 5.51 5.66 -14.56
C THR A 165 6.22 5.26 -13.28
N ARG A 166 7.35 4.56 -13.43
CA ARG A 166 8.16 4.03 -12.34
C ARG A 166 9.61 4.37 -12.60
N MET A 167 10.30 4.81 -11.57
CA MET A 167 11.73 5.09 -11.62
C MET A 167 12.43 4.54 -10.38
N MET A 168 13.64 4.04 -10.58
CA MET A 168 14.51 3.65 -9.49
C MET A 168 15.27 4.89 -9.02
N ILE A 169 15.15 5.22 -7.74
CA ILE A 169 15.94 6.27 -7.09
C ILE A 169 17.10 5.58 -6.38
N ASP A 170 18.29 5.72 -6.95
CA ASP A 170 19.50 5.15 -6.38
C ASP A 170 19.84 5.78 -5.02
N SER A 171 20.53 5.04 -4.15
CA SER A 171 20.95 5.50 -2.82
C SER A 171 21.69 6.85 -2.85
N HIS A 172 22.45 7.14 -3.92
CA HIS A 172 23.15 8.43 -4.12
C HIS A 172 22.23 9.64 -4.31
N ARG A 173 20.94 9.42 -4.61
CA ARG A 173 19.94 10.47 -4.82
C ARG A 173 19.00 10.62 -3.63
N VAL A 174 18.92 9.61 -2.75
CA VAL A 174 17.99 9.58 -1.61
C VAL A 174 18.29 10.72 -0.64
N GLY A 175 17.23 11.37 -0.16
CA GLY A 175 17.30 12.48 0.80
C GLY A 175 17.83 13.79 0.22
N ARG A 176 18.11 13.86 -1.09
CA ARG A 176 18.57 15.09 -1.74
C ARG A 176 17.38 15.91 -2.25
N PRO A 177 17.49 17.25 -2.22
CA PRO A 177 16.54 18.11 -2.87
C PRO A 177 16.63 17.93 -4.38
N ALA A 178 15.47 17.87 -5.02
CA ALA A 178 15.31 17.71 -6.45
C ALA A 178 14.10 18.52 -6.93
N ARG A 179 13.91 18.52 -8.24
CA ARG A 179 12.75 19.09 -8.89
C ARG A 179 12.11 18.04 -9.77
N ILE A 180 10.82 17.81 -9.58
CA ILE A 180 10.04 16.99 -10.52
C ILE A 180 9.37 17.90 -11.53
N ILE A 181 9.46 17.51 -12.79
CA ILE A 181 8.95 18.25 -13.94
C ILE A 181 8.11 17.27 -14.75
N VAL A 182 6.89 17.67 -15.09
CA VAL A 182 6.00 16.84 -15.90
C VAL A 182 5.49 17.63 -17.08
N GLU A 183 5.67 17.06 -18.27
CA GLU A 183 5.35 17.69 -19.55
C GLU A 183 4.60 16.72 -20.45
N THR A 184 3.52 17.18 -21.08
CA THR A 184 2.83 16.44 -22.13
C THR A 184 2.10 17.40 -23.07
N LYS A 185 1.78 16.93 -24.28
CA LYS A 185 1.17 17.79 -25.31
C LYS A 185 -0.23 18.23 -24.90
N GLY A 186 -0.51 19.52 -25.02
CA GLY A 186 -1.82 20.11 -24.69
C GLY A 186 -2.01 20.48 -23.23
N TYR A 187 -0.96 20.39 -22.39
CA TYR A 187 -1.02 20.69 -20.97
C TYR A 187 0.08 21.65 -20.55
N GLN A 188 -0.19 22.45 -19.52
CA GLN A 188 0.79 23.29 -18.88
C GLN A 188 1.88 22.43 -18.22
N ARG A 189 3.13 22.87 -18.34
CA ARG A 189 4.27 22.24 -17.67
C ARG A 189 4.08 22.33 -16.15
N TYR A 190 4.15 21.18 -15.49
CA TYR A 190 4.12 21.11 -14.03
C TYR A 190 5.54 21.04 -13.47
N GLU A 191 5.77 21.76 -12.38
CA GLU A 191 7.07 21.83 -11.73
C GLU A 191 6.90 21.90 -10.20
N GLN A 192 7.60 21.04 -9.48
CA GLN A 192 7.55 21.00 -8.02
C GLN A 192 8.92 20.68 -7.43
N ALA A 193 9.34 21.45 -6.42
CA ALA A 193 10.48 21.10 -5.58
C ALA A 193 10.11 19.94 -4.64
N ILE A 194 10.95 18.92 -4.59
CA ILE A 194 10.72 17.69 -3.82
C ILE A 194 12.01 17.28 -3.10
N ASP A 195 11.88 16.58 -1.99
CA ASP A 195 12.98 15.83 -1.39
C ASP A 195 12.82 14.36 -1.75
N LEU A 196 13.88 13.73 -2.26
CA LEU A 196 13.85 12.33 -2.71
C LEU A 196 13.86 11.35 -1.52
N THR A 197 12.80 11.40 -0.71
CA THR A 197 12.62 10.58 0.48
C THR A 197 11.45 9.63 0.29
N PRO A 198 11.60 8.33 0.64
CA PRO A 198 10.49 7.38 0.57
C PRO A 198 9.25 7.88 1.33
N GLY A 199 8.10 7.85 0.67
CA GLY A 199 6.81 8.26 1.26
C GLY A 199 6.58 9.78 1.37
N ALA A 200 7.51 10.62 0.92
CA ALA A 200 7.34 12.08 0.86
C ALA A 200 7.06 12.62 -0.55
N LEU A 201 7.16 11.76 -1.57
CA LEU A 201 6.96 12.13 -2.97
C LEU A 201 5.48 12.12 -3.37
N PRO A 202 5.07 12.92 -4.36
CA PRO A 202 3.68 12.93 -4.82
C PRO A 202 3.34 11.64 -5.58
N ASP A 203 2.31 10.93 -5.13
CA ASP A 203 1.84 9.72 -5.83
C ASP A 203 1.00 10.04 -7.08
N VAL A 204 0.42 11.24 -7.13
CA VAL A 204 -0.43 11.72 -8.23
C VAL A 204 -0.09 13.18 -8.56
N ILE A 205 0.16 13.46 -9.85
CA ILE A 205 0.37 14.79 -10.39
C ILE A 205 -0.77 15.12 -11.34
N LYS A 206 -1.39 16.29 -11.14
CA LYS A 206 -2.51 16.78 -11.96
C LYS A 206 -2.04 17.93 -12.85
N LEU A 207 -2.22 17.79 -14.16
CA LEU A 207 -1.84 18.80 -15.16
C LEU A 207 -3.06 19.60 -15.62
N GLU A 208 -2.86 20.89 -15.82
CA GLU A 208 -3.88 21.81 -16.33
C GLU A 208 -3.81 21.86 -17.86
N ALA A 209 -4.94 21.72 -18.55
CA ALA A 209 -4.99 21.82 -20.00
C ALA A 209 -4.64 23.25 -20.47
N ILE A 210 -3.98 23.36 -21.62
CA ILE A 210 -3.79 24.65 -22.28
C ILE A 210 -5.09 24.97 -23.03
N PRO A 211 -5.67 26.17 -22.84
CA PRO A 211 -6.90 26.59 -23.52
C PRO A 211 -6.75 26.74 -25.03
#